data_AF-A0A1T2MPT5-F1
#
_entry.id   AF-A0A1T2MPT5-F1
#
_cell.length_a   1.000
_cell.length_b   1.000
_cell.length_c   1.000
_cell.angle_alpha   90.00
_cell.angle_beta   90.00
_cell.angle_gamma   90.00
#
_symmetry.space_group_name_H-M   'P 1'
#
loop_
_entity.id
_entity.type
_entity.pdbx_description
1 polymer ?
#
loop_
_entity_poly.entity_id
_entity_poly.type
_entity_poly.pdbx_seq_one_letter_code
_entity_poly.pdbx_strand_id
1 'polypeptide(L)'
;MLQQALGLDQKNDFPSGALRYAGLGGDPGRAVWAQLQPVHFRPDRDRLLVFPLEGASAIPPQGLLDHLNSHFAEDGCHFVSLNGEWFVRFDSPLSAVTSSLSEARRKGVEEAMPHGEDARLLKRLLTEMQMLLAQMVLPGQQQALFNGFWISGLGSLESIGALQNQLQLVGDSPLLDGLRQLMGQAPVSMQEIELSRPAVVFTESPEETAIAEAETLFGHLLAGKVRKLVIADESGDSLVYKRPLVYPFWRKDGWRSLLEAEIAAGLLNEQDMM
;
A
#
# COMPACT_ATOMS: atom_id res chain seq x y z
N MET A 1 -1.10 3.91 -9.05
CA MET A 1 0.00 4.55 -9.84
C MET A 1 1.22 3.65 -10.06
N LEU A 2 1.74 2.92 -9.04
CA LEU A 2 2.88 2.00 -9.22
C LEU A 2 2.64 0.96 -10.33
N GLN A 3 1.48 0.29 -10.33
CA GLN A 3 1.05 -0.65 -11.38
C GLN A 3 1.11 -0.04 -12.79
N GLN A 4 0.63 1.20 -12.93
CA GLN A 4 0.67 1.94 -14.20
C GLN A 4 2.11 2.29 -14.61
N ALA A 5 2.97 2.70 -13.66
CA ALA A 5 4.38 2.97 -13.93
C ALA A 5 5.14 1.71 -14.37
N LEU A 6 4.72 0.54 -13.86
CA LEU A 6 5.23 -0.78 -14.27
C LEU A 6 4.63 -1.27 -15.60
N GLY A 7 3.64 -0.57 -16.16
CA GLY A 7 2.97 -0.93 -17.42
C GLY A 7 2.02 -2.12 -17.30
N LEU A 8 1.52 -2.40 -16.09
CA LEU A 8 0.64 -3.52 -15.81
C LEU A 8 -0.83 -3.17 -16.07
N ASP A 9 -1.61 -4.16 -16.54
CA ASP A 9 -3.06 -4.02 -16.75
C ASP A 9 -3.76 -3.88 -15.38
N GLN A 10 -4.73 -2.97 -15.30
CA GLN A 10 -5.51 -2.66 -14.09
C GLN A 10 -6.74 -3.56 -13.92
N LYS A 11 -6.99 -4.49 -14.85
CA LYS A 11 -8.13 -5.41 -14.76
C LYS A 11 -8.09 -6.34 -13.56
N ASN A 12 -6.88 -6.69 -13.12
CA ASN A 12 -6.66 -7.53 -11.96
C ASN A 12 -5.99 -6.70 -10.87
N ASP A 13 -6.22 -7.13 -9.64
CA ASP A 13 -5.56 -6.55 -8.49
C ASP A 13 -4.04 -6.68 -8.61
N PHE A 14 -3.32 -5.68 -8.12
CA PHE A 14 -1.87 -5.69 -8.10
C PHE A 14 -1.44 -6.60 -6.93
N PRO A 15 -0.65 -7.67 -7.15
CA PRO A 15 -0.30 -8.64 -6.10
C PRO A 15 0.77 -8.09 -5.15
N SER A 16 0.52 -6.91 -4.55
CA SER A 16 1.40 -6.27 -3.58
C SER A 16 1.58 -7.13 -2.33
N GLY A 17 0.61 -7.98 -1.96
CA GLY A 17 0.74 -8.93 -0.87
C GLY A 17 1.85 -9.96 -1.12
N ALA A 18 1.86 -10.58 -2.30
CA ALA A 18 2.89 -11.54 -2.69
C ALA A 18 4.28 -10.87 -2.83
N LEU A 19 4.32 -9.67 -3.42
CA LEU A 19 5.56 -8.90 -3.58
C LEU A 19 6.16 -8.49 -2.23
N ARG A 20 5.34 -7.95 -1.31
CA ARG A 20 5.78 -7.60 0.04
C ARG A 20 6.30 -8.82 0.79
N TYR A 21 5.60 -9.95 0.72
CA TYR A 21 6.05 -11.20 1.34
C TYR A 21 7.42 -11.65 0.81
N ALA A 22 7.64 -11.56 -0.50
CA ALA A 22 8.94 -11.85 -1.12
C ALA A 22 10.05 -10.87 -0.68
N GLY A 23 9.75 -9.57 -0.64
CA GLY A 23 10.71 -8.56 -0.19
C GLY A 23 11.13 -8.71 1.27
N LEU A 24 10.26 -9.24 2.13
CA LEU A 24 10.60 -9.62 3.50
C LEU A 24 11.44 -10.92 3.61
N GLY A 25 11.72 -11.59 2.49
CA GLY A 25 12.48 -12.83 2.42
C GLY A 25 11.63 -14.10 2.43
N GLY A 26 10.30 -13.99 2.33
CA GLY A 26 9.40 -15.13 2.12
C GLY A 26 9.47 -15.69 0.70
N ASP A 27 9.02 -16.93 0.50
CA ASP A 27 8.82 -17.51 -0.83
C ASP A 27 7.32 -17.61 -1.14
N PRO A 28 6.76 -16.69 -1.95
CA PRO A 28 5.35 -16.75 -2.30
C PRO A 28 5.02 -17.90 -3.27
N GLY A 29 6.02 -18.48 -3.94
CA GLY A 29 5.85 -19.50 -4.96
C GLY A 29 4.83 -19.08 -6.03
N ARG A 30 3.88 -19.97 -6.31
CA ARG A 30 2.77 -19.74 -7.27
C ARG A 30 1.44 -19.45 -6.62
N ALA A 31 1.40 -19.40 -5.29
CA ALA A 31 0.16 -19.25 -4.56
C ALA A 31 -0.40 -17.82 -4.66
N VAL A 32 -1.69 -17.67 -4.37
CA VAL A 32 -2.33 -16.37 -4.24
C VAL A 32 -2.14 -15.88 -2.81
N TRP A 33 -1.69 -14.64 -2.66
CA TRP A 33 -1.46 -13.99 -1.39
C TRP A 33 -2.23 -12.69 -1.29
N ALA A 34 -2.54 -12.27 -0.07
CA ALA A 34 -2.96 -10.91 0.25
C ALA A 34 -2.27 -10.44 1.54
N GLN A 35 -2.04 -9.14 1.67
CA GLN A 35 -1.59 -8.52 2.90
C GLN A 35 -2.79 -8.29 3.83
N LEU A 36 -2.57 -8.50 5.13
CA LEU A 36 -3.51 -8.19 6.19
C LEU A 36 -2.93 -7.06 7.04
N GLN A 37 -3.55 -5.90 7.01
CA GLN A 37 -3.11 -4.72 7.75
C GLN A 37 -3.93 -4.61 9.04
N PRO A 38 -3.31 -4.60 10.23
CA PRO A 38 -4.03 -4.40 11.50
C PRO A 38 -4.75 -3.05 11.52
N VAL A 39 -6.03 -3.05 11.92
CA VAL A 39 -6.85 -1.83 11.95
C VAL A 39 -7.76 -1.76 13.17
N HIS A 40 -8.19 -0.53 13.45
CA HIS A 40 -9.35 -0.23 14.27
C HIS A 40 -10.53 0.18 13.40
N PHE A 41 -11.60 -0.60 13.41
CA PHE A 41 -12.90 -0.21 12.89
C PHE A 41 -13.71 0.49 13.98
N ARG A 42 -14.22 1.69 13.68
CA ARG A 42 -15.06 2.46 14.59
C ARG A 42 -16.38 2.82 13.91
N PRO A 43 -17.52 2.36 14.45
CA PRO A 43 -18.82 2.86 14.01
C PRO A 43 -18.90 4.37 14.22
N ASP A 44 -19.30 5.09 13.17
CA ASP A 44 -19.70 6.48 13.20
C ASP A 44 -21.18 6.57 12.76
N ARG A 45 -21.83 7.72 12.94
CA ARG A 45 -23.29 7.86 12.84
C ARG A 45 -23.92 7.17 11.62
N ASP A 46 -23.31 7.32 10.45
CA ASP A 46 -23.84 6.83 9.18
C ASP A 46 -22.85 5.96 8.39
N ARG A 47 -21.69 5.61 8.97
CA ARG A 47 -20.62 4.89 8.26
C ARG A 47 -19.66 4.18 9.20
N LEU A 48 -18.92 3.21 8.67
CA LEU A 48 -17.79 2.61 9.38
C LEU A 48 -16.49 3.35 9.05
N LEU A 49 -15.78 3.82 10.08
CA LEU A 49 -14.43 4.38 9.93
C LEU A 49 -13.39 3.30 10.14
N VAL A 50 -12.27 3.38 9.43
CA VAL A 50 -11.12 2.49 9.57
C VAL A 50 -9.85 3.30 9.88
N PHE A 51 -9.08 2.86 10.87
CA PHE A 51 -7.82 3.49 11.28
C PHE A 51 -6.69 2.45 11.21
N PRO A 52 -5.57 2.75 10.54
CA PRO A 52 -4.38 1.90 10.57
C PRO A 52 -3.84 1.84 12.00
N LEU A 53 -3.26 0.69 12.36
CA LEU A 53 -2.56 0.53 13.62
C LEU A 53 -1.10 0.24 13.35
N GLU A 54 -0.25 0.86 14.16
CA GLU A 54 1.20 0.75 14.06
C GLU A 54 1.85 0.57 15.44
N GLY A 55 3.08 0.07 15.43
CA GLY A 55 3.88 -0.12 16.65
C GLY A 55 3.13 -0.94 17.71
N ALA A 56 3.11 -0.42 18.94
CA ALA A 56 2.49 -1.12 20.07
C ALA A 56 0.97 -1.33 19.92
N SER A 57 0.29 -0.52 19.12
CA SER A 57 -1.16 -0.62 18.90
C SER A 57 -1.55 -1.71 17.90
N ALA A 58 -0.60 -2.14 17.07
CA ALA A 58 -0.79 -3.19 16.07
C ALA A 58 -0.52 -4.59 16.62
N ILE A 59 -0.15 -4.72 17.89
CA ILE A 59 0.21 -6.02 18.49
C ILE A 59 -1.06 -6.87 18.63
N PRO A 60 -1.14 -8.01 17.92
CA PRO A 60 -2.31 -8.86 17.99
C PRO A 60 -2.36 -9.65 19.31
N PRO A 61 -3.55 -10.09 19.74
CA PRO A 61 -3.69 -11.01 20.86
C PRO A 61 -2.78 -12.23 20.71
N GLN A 62 -2.21 -12.67 21.82
CA GLN A 62 -1.36 -13.86 21.84
C GLN A 62 -2.14 -15.09 21.33
N GLY A 63 -1.53 -15.85 20.41
CA GLY A 63 -2.13 -17.04 19.82
C GLY A 63 -3.14 -16.76 18.69
N LEU A 64 -3.32 -15.50 18.26
CA LEU A 64 -4.24 -15.17 17.16
C LEU A 64 -3.89 -15.93 15.88
N LEU A 65 -2.60 -16.00 15.52
CA LEU A 65 -2.15 -16.69 14.30
C LEU A 65 -2.59 -18.16 14.29
N ASP A 66 -2.42 -18.86 15.41
CA ASP A 66 -2.78 -20.27 15.55
C ASP A 66 -4.30 -20.46 15.50
N HIS A 67 -5.06 -19.54 16.11
CA HIS A 67 -6.53 -19.56 16.05
C HIS A 67 -7.04 -19.34 14.62
N LEU A 68 -6.48 -18.37 13.89
CA LEU A 68 -6.84 -18.12 12.49
C LEU A 68 -6.55 -19.34 11.62
N ASN A 69 -5.34 -19.90 11.73
CA ASN A 69 -4.98 -21.10 10.97
C ASN A 69 -5.82 -22.33 11.33
N SER A 70 -6.23 -22.49 12.58
CA SER A 70 -7.11 -23.59 12.99
C SER A 70 -8.54 -23.39 12.48
N HIS A 71 -9.06 -22.16 12.55
CA HIS A 71 -10.44 -21.83 12.18
C HIS A 71 -10.66 -21.92 10.66
N PHE A 72 -9.71 -21.44 9.87
CA PHE A 72 -9.84 -21.36 8.40
C PHE A 72 -9.10 -22.47 7.64
N ALA A 73 -8.60 -23.51 8.32
CA ALA A 73 -7.89 -24.61 7.68
C ALA A 73 -8.72 -25.29 6.57
N GLU A 74 -10.02 -25.50 6.82
CA GLU A 74 -10.93 -26.14 5.85
C GLU A 74 -11.30 -25.21 4.68
N ASP A 75 -11.14 -23.89 4.86
CA ASP A 75 -11.34 -22.89 3.81
C ASP A 75 -10.11 -22.71 2.90
N GLY A 76 -9.03 -23.46 3.14
CA GLY A 76 -7.78 -23.37 2.37
C GLY A 76 -7.06 -22.04 2.53
N CYS A 77 -7.24 -21.37 3.68
CA CYS A 77 -6.59 -20.10 4.01
C CYS A 77 -5.49 -20.33 5.04
N HIS A 78 -4.27 -19.89 4.72
CA HIS A 78 -3.09 -20.07 5.57
C HIS A 78 -2.53 -18.71 5.94
N PHE A 79 -2.62 -18.36 7.22
CA PHE A 79 -2.16 -17.10 7.76
C PHE A 79 -0.70 -17.20 8.19
N VAL A 80 0.07 -16.16 7.88
CA VAL A 80 1.50 -16.07 8.21
C VAL A 80 1.78 -14.67 8.74
N SER A 81 2.67 -14.57 9.74
CA SER A 81 3.31 -13.31 10.09
C SER A 81 4.81 -13.38 9.83
N LEU A 82 5.34 -12.34 9.17
CA LEU A 82 6.77 -12.22 8.84
C LEU A 82 7.20 -10.78 9.12
N ASN A 83 8.24 -10.61 9.94
CA ASN A 83 8.78 -9.32 10.35
C ASN A 83 7.72 -8.32 10.88
N GLY A 84 6.67 -8.83 11.54
CA GLY A 84 5.57 -8.02 12.09
C GLY A 84 4.45 -7.70 11.10
N GLU A 85 4.61 -8.02 9.83
CA GLU A 85 3.53 -7.95 8.83
C GLU A 85 2.72 -9.23 8.82
N TRP A 86 1.48 -9.15 8.35
CA TRP A 86 0.53 -10.26 8.31
C TRP A 86 0.06 -10.50 6.87
N PHE A 87 -0.07 -11.78 6.55
CA PHE A 87 -0.43 -12.23 5.21
C PHE A 87 -1.39 -13.41 5.31
N VAL A 88 -2.16 -13.60 4.26
CA VAL A 88 -2.93 -14.81 4.02
C VAL A 88 -2.59 -15.37 2.66
N ARG A 89 -2.30 -16.68 2.62
CA ARG A 89 -2.13 -17.47 1.41
C ARG A 89 -3.39 -18.29 1.17
N PHE A 90 -3.81 -18.38 -0.07
CA PHE A 90 -4.94 -19.20 -0.50
C PHE A 90 -4.48 -20.39 -1.32
N ASP A 91 -5.07 -21.56 -1.06
CA ASP A 91 -4.78 -22.79 -1.81
C ASP A 91 -5.39 -22.77 -3.21
N SER A 92 -6.51 -22.05 -3.38
CA SER A 92 -7.20 -21.89 -4.66
C SER A 92 -6.96 -20.51 -5.26
N PRO A 93 -6.90 -20.38 -6.60
CA PRO A 93 -6.93 -19.08 -7.26
C PRO A 93 -8.18 -18.30 -6.86
N LEU A 94 -8.04 -16.99 -6.69
CA LEU A 94 -9.16 -16.09 -6.37
C LEU A 94 -9.23 -14.95 -7.39
N SER A 95 -10.45 -14.64 -7.80
CA SER A 95 -10.84 -13.58 -8.73
C SER A 95 -11.63 -12.52 -7.97
N ALA A 96 -10.89 -11.62 -7.32
CA ALA A 96 -11.45 -10.46 -6.65
C ALA A 96 -10.49 -9.28 -6.75
N VAL A 97 -11.04 -8.08 -6.63
CA VAL A 97 -10.28 -6.84 -6.55
C VAL A 97 -10.40 -6.31 -5.13
N THR A 98 -9.26 -6.08 -4.49
CA THR A 98 -9.18 -5.41 -3.19
C THR A 98 -8.79 -3.95 -3.37
N SER A 99 -8.98 -3.16 -2.32
CA SER A 99 -8.50 -1.79 -2.26
C SER A 99 -7.41 -1.70 -1.21
N SER A 100 -6.47 -0.77 -1.36
CA SER A 100 -5.54 -0.44 -0.28
C SER A 100 -6.29 0.11 0.94
N LEU A 101 -5.69 -0.02 2.13
CA LEU A 101 -6.27 0.55 3.36
C LEU A 101 -6.50 2.06 3.22
N SER A 102 -5.63 2.74 2.49
CA SER A 102 -5.73 4.17 2.28
C SER A 102 -6.85 4.57 1.33
N GLU A 103 -7.10 3.78 0.28
CA GLU A 103 -8.32 3.95 -0.51
C GLU A 103 -9.57 3.74 0.33
N ALA A 104 -9.56 2.80 1.29
CA ALA A 104 -10.66 2.59 2.22
C ALA A 104 -10.90 3.79 3.14
N ARG A 105 -9.84 4.44 3.61
CA ARG A 105 -9.94 5.68 4.38
C ARG A 105 -10.52 6.84 3.55
N ARG A 106 -10.24 6.88 2.25
CA ARG A 106 -10.69 7.94 1.34
C ARG A 106 -12.14 7.76 0.87
N LYS A 107 -12.45 6.60 0.30
CA LYS A 107 -13.77 6.29 -0.29
C LYS A 107 -14.81 5.88 0.76
N GLY A 108 -14.34 5.47 1.95
CA GLY A 108 -15.17 4.83 2.96
C GLY A 108 -15.07 3.31 2.88
N VAL A 109 -15.28 2.65 4.02
CA VAL A 109 -15.08 1.21 4.16
C VAL A 109 -16.01 0.44 3.21
N GLU A 110 -17.27 0.85 3.12
CA GLU A 110 -18.31 0.16 2.36
C GLU A 110 -18.01 0.13 0.86
N GLU A 111 -17.50 1.24 0.30
CA GLU A 111 -17.14 1.36 -1.12
C GLU A 111 -15.82 0.64 -1.44
N ALA A 112 -14.87 0.63 -0.51
CA ALA A 112 -13.56 0.02 -0.71
C ALA A 112 -13.50 -1.48 -0.42
N MET A 113 -14.59 -2.08 0.07
CA MET A 113 -14.68 -3.52 0.32
C MET A 113 -14.41 -4.34 -0.94
N PRO A 114 -13.91 -5.59 -0.81
CA PRO A 114 -13.64 -6.45 -1.96
C PRO A 114 -14.83 -6.59 -2.91
N HIS A 115 -14.56 -6.62 -4.21
CA HIS A 115 -15.55 -6.83 -5.27
C HIS A 115 -15.03 -7.80 -6.34
N GLY A 116 -15.91 -8.30 -7.21
CA GLY A 116 -15.59 -9.40 -8.14
C GLY A 116 -16.22 -10.74 -7.71
N GLU A 117 -15.84 -11.82 -8.39
CA GLU A 117 -16.46 -13.15 -8.28
C GLU A 117 -16.27 -13.75 -6.88
N ASP A 118 -15.05 -13.65 -6.33
CA ASP A 118 -14.69 -14.25 -5.04
C ASP A 118 -14.76 -13.27 -3.85
N ALA A 119 -15.31 -12.06 -4.07
CA ALA A 119 -15.42 -11.03 -3.05
C ALA A 119 -16.18 -11.47 -1.80
N ARG A 120 -17.17 -12.36 -1.97
CA ARG A 120 -17.96 -12.90 -0.86
C ARG A 120 -17.10 -13.72 0.11
N LEU A 121 -16.13 -14.47 -0.40
CA LEU A 121 -15.20 -15.25 0.43
C LEU A 121 -14.35 -14.30 1.28
N LEU A 122 -13.79 -13.25 0.68
CA LEU A 122 -12.96 -12.28 1.38
C LEU A 122 -13.74 -11.49 2.44
N LYS A 123 -14.96 -11.05 2.11
CA LYS A 123 -15.85 -10.37 3.07
C LYS A 123 -16.22 -11.28 4.25
N ARG A 124 -16.46 -12.57 4.00
CA ARG A 124 -16.72 -13.56 5.05
C ARG A 124 -15.48 -13.70 5.94
N LEU A 125 -14.31 -13.90 5.35
CA LEU A 125 -13.05 -14.02 6.07
C LEU A 125 -12.80 -12.82 6.98
N LEU A 126 -12.89 -11.58 6.47
CA LEU A 126 -12.75 -10.36 7.26
C LEU A 126 -13.74 -10.30 8.43
N THR A 127 -15.01 -10.65 8.18
CA THR A 127 -16.06 -10.64 9.21
C THR A 127 -15.78 -11.67 10.31
N GLU A 128 -15.45 -12.90 9.92
CA GLU A 128 -15.17 -13.99 10.87
C GLU A 128 -13.90 -13.70 11.68
N MET A 129 -12.86 -13.12 11.07
CA MET A 129 -11.67 -12.64 11.80
C MET A 129 -12.03 -11.62 12.89
N GLN A 130 -12.91 -10.65 12.59
CA GLN A 130 -13.38 -9.68 13.60
C GLN A 130 -14.14 -10.38 14.73
N MET A 131 -14.97 -11.38 14.42
CA MET A 131 -15.69 -12.15 15.44
C MET A 131 -14.76 -12.97 16.33
N LEU A 132 -13.70 -13.55 15.78
CA LEU A 132 -12.68 -14.26 16.55
C LEU A 132 -11.91 -13.29 17.45
N LEU A 133 -11.48 -12.15 16.91
CA LEU A 133 -10.80 -11.10 17.68
C LEU A 133 -11.65 -10.62 18.85
N ALA A 134 -12.94 -10.36 18.63
CA ALA A 134 -13.86 -9.94 19.68
C ALA A 134 -13.97 -10.96 20.84
N GLN A 135 -13.78 -12.25 20.58
CA GLN A 135 -13.77 -13.30 21.60
C GLN A 135 -12.44 -13.38 22.36
N MET A 136 -11.35 -12.96 21.74
CA MET A 136 -10.01 -12.96 22.34
C MET A 136 -9.73 -11.72 23.21
N VAL A 137 -10.50 -10.65 23.03
CA VAL A 137 -10.39 -9.44 23.87
C VAL A 137 -11.00 -9.70 25.25
N LEU A 138 -10.21 -9.48 26.31
CA LEU A 138 -10.66 -9.67 27.69
C LEU A 138 -11.82 -8.71 28.06
N PRO A 139 -12.85 -9.18 28.80
CA PRO A 139 -13.91 -8.32 29.31
C PRO A 139 -13.34 -7.15 30.12
N GLY A 140 -13.70 -5.91 29.75
CA GLY A 140 -13.22 -4.69 30.41
C GLY A 140 -12.13 -3.93 29.66
N GLN A 141 -11.52 -4.52 28.61
CA GLN A 141 -10.67 -3.81 27.65
C GLN A 141 -11.51 -3.26 26.49
N GLN A 142 -12.48 -2.40 26.82
CA GLN A 142 -13.51 -1.89 25.89
C GLN A 142 -12.98 -1.10 24.67
N GLN A 143 -11.67 -0.86 24.59
CA GLN A 143 -10.99 -0.19 23.48
C GLN A 143 -9.76 -0.99 23.05
N ALA A 144 -9.92 -2.27 22.73
CA ALA A 144 -8.92 -2.93 21.90
C ALA A 144 -8.81 -2.10 20.61
N LEU A 145 -7.72 -1.34 20.47
CA LEU A 145 -7.45 -0.55 19.28
C LEU A 145 -7.44 -1.49 18.08
N PHE A 146 -6.83 -2.66 18.21
CA PHE A 146 -6.88 -3.70 17.21
C PHE A 146 -8.15 -4.56 17.32
N ASN A 147 -9.05 -4.41 16.35
CA ASN A 147 -10.31 -5.17 16.30
C ASN A 147 -10.61 -5.78 14.92
N GLY A 148 -9.70 -5.67 13.96
CA GLY A 148 -9.87 -6.26 12.65
C GLY A 148 -8.62 -6.13 11.79
N PHE A 149 -8.67 -6.76 10.63
CA PHE A 149 -7.70 -6.56 9.56
C PHE A 149 -8.36 -5.88 8.37
N TRP A 150 -7.58 -5.12 7.63
CA TRP A 150 -7.86 -4.76 6.25
C TRP A 150 -7.12 -5.72 5.32
N ILE A 151 -7.75 -6.17 4.24
CA ILE A 151 -7.13 -7.07 3.25
C ILE A 151 -6.87 -6.32 1.95
N SER A 152 -5.64 -6.41 1.44
CA SER A 152 -5.25 -5.74 0.21
C SER A 152 -4.21 -6.52 -0.58
N GLY A 153 -4.06 -6.21 -1.87
CA GLY A 153 -2.97 -6.70 -2.70
C GLY A 153 -3.10 -8.17 -3.10
N LEU A 154 -4.33 -8.58 -3.44
CA LEU A 154 -4.63 -9.97 -3.77
C LEU A 154 -3.95 -10.38 -5.08
N GLY A 155 -3.25 -11.51 -5.07
CA GLY A 155 -2.81 -12.16 -6.30
C GLY A 155 -1.54 -12.98 -6.12
N SER A 156 -1.06 -13.56 -7.22
CA SER A 156 0.19 -14.33 -7.28
C SER A 156 1.22 -13.58 -8.11
N LEU A 157 2.52 -13.89 -7.93
CA LEU A 157 3.57 -13.31 -8.77
C LEU A 157 3.44 -13.70 -10.25
N GLU A 158 2.76 -14.81 -10.55
CA GLU A 158 2.49 -15.22 -11.94
C GLU A 158 1.58 -14.23 -12.69
N SER A 159 0.76 -13.44 -11.98
CA SER A 159 -0.16 -12.48 -12.61
C SER A 159 0.54 -11.27 -13.25
N ILE A 160 1.74 -10.93 -12.75
CA ILE A 160 2.53 -9.80 -13.24
C ILE A 160 3.46 -10.21 -14.40
N GLY A 161 3.80 -11.50 -14.52
CA GLY A 161 4.73 -12.01 -15.53
C GLY A 161 6.14 -11.41 -15.39
N ALA A 162 6.97 -11.60 -16.43
CA ALA A 162 8.32 -11.04 -16.46
C ALA A 162 8.26 -9.52 -16.75
N LEU A 163 8.49 -8.71 -15.71
CA LEU A 163 8.65 -7.26 -15.86
C LEU A 163 10.01 -6.93 -16.50
N GLN A 164 10.02 -6.83 -17.83
CA GLN A 164 11.18 -6.30 -18.57
C GLN A 164 11.06 -4.78 -18.71
N ASN A 165 11.11 -4.05 -17.60
CA ASN A 165 11.15 -2.60 -17.62
C ASN A 165 12.56 -2.08 -17.27
N GLN A 166 12.92 -0.93 -17.83
CA GLN A 166 14.20 -0.26 -17.51
C GLN A 166 14.09 0.66 -16.29
N LEU A 167 12.99 0.58 -15.55
CA LEU A 167 12.67 1.47 -14.45
C LEU A 167 13.64 1.22 -13.29
N GLN A 168 14.19 2.29 -12.73
CA GLN A 168 14.93 2.21 -11.48
C GLN A 168 13.93 2.30 -10.32
N LEU A 169 14.01 1.34 -9.39
CA LEU A 169 13.21 1.33 -8.17
C LEU A 169 14.04 1.85 -7.00
N VAL A 170 13.63 2.98 -6.42
CA VAL A 170 14.35 3.66 -5.33
C VAL A 170 13.43 3.78 -4.13
N GLY A 171 13.99 3.50 -2.95
CA GLY A 171 13.28 3.51 -1.67
C GLY A 171 13.52 2.24 -0.88
N ASP A 172 13.24 2.31 0.42
CA ASP A 172 13.38 1.20 1.35
C ASP A 172 11.97 0.73 1.74
N SER A 173 11.50 -0.32 1.08
CA SER A 173 10.19 -0.91 1.31
C SER A 173 10.20 -2.37 0.87
N PRO A 174 9.58 -3.28 1.64
CA PRO A 174 9.43 -4.67 1.23
C PRO A 174 8.72 -4.83 -0.11
N LEU A 175 7.79 -3.93 -0.46
CA LEU A 175 7.13 -3.97 -1.76
C LEU A 175 8.13 -3.76 -2.91
N LEU A 176 9.03 -2.78 -2.77
CA LEU A 176 10.06 -2.50 -3.76
C LEU A 176 11.09 -3.62 -3.82
N ASP A 177 11.46 -4.20 -2.69
CA ASP A 177 12.41 -5.32 -2.66
C ASP A 177 11.85 -6.54 -3.38
N GLY A 178 10.57 -6.87 -3.19
CA GLY A 178 9.90 -7.91 -3.96
C GLY A 178 9.90 -7.62 -5.47
N LEU A 179 9.63 -6.36 -5.86
CA LEU A 179 9.70 -5.96 -7.27
C LEU A 179 11.12 -6.04 -7.85
N ARG A 180 12.14 -5.61 -7.09
CA ARG A 180 13.55 -5.69 -7.49
C ARG A 180 13.98 -7.14 -7.69
N GLN A 181 13.59 -8.04 -6.79
CA GLN A 181 13.85 -9.48 -6.93
C GLN A 181 13.19 -10.02 -8.21
N LEU A 182 11.91 -9.70 -8.44
CA LEU A 182 11.19 -10.13 -9.65
C LEU A 182 11.83 -9.61 -10.94
N MET A 183 12.39 -8.40 -10.89
CA MET A 183 13.03 -7.74 -12.03
C MET A 183 14.54 -8.05 -12.15
N GLY A 184 15.13 -8.77 -11.20
CA GLY A 184 16.57 -9.04 -11.14
C GLY A 184 17.42 -7.77 -10.97
N GLN A 185 16.91 -6.76 -10.27
CA GLN A 185 17.59 -5.49 -10.02
C GLN A 185 18.20 -5.43 -8.61
N ALA A 186 19.31 -4.71 -8.47
CA ALA A 186 19.86 -4.36 -7.18
C ALA A 186 19.16 -3.12 -6.59
N PRO A 187 19.14 -2.94 -5.26
CA PRO A 187 18.70 -1.70 -4.64
C PRO A 187 19.47 -0.49 -5.17
N VAL A 188 18.75 0.61 -5.43
CA VAL A 188 19.32 1.90 -5.85
C VAL A 188 18.99 2.93 -4.78
N SER A 189 20.02 3.62 -4.28
CA SER A 189 19.82 4.71 -3.33
C SER A 189 19.39 5.99 -4.03
N MET A 190 18.74 6.89 -3.29
CA MET A 190 18.28 8.18 -3.81
C MET A 190 19.40 9.04 -4.41
N GLN A 191 20.61 8.93 -3.85
CA GLN A 191 21.78 9.69 -4.27
C GLN A 191 22.42 9.15 -5.55
N GLU A 192 22.15 7.89 -5.89
CA GLU A 192 22.75 7.15 -7.00
C GLU A 192 21.80 7.01 -8.20
N ILE A 193 20.62 7.63 -8.17
CA ILE A 193 19.67 7.59 -9.28
C ILE A 193 20.32 8.06 -10.59
N GLU A 194 20.26 7.21 -11.62
CA GLU A 194 20.62 7.59 -12.99
C GLU A 194 19.48 8.37 -13.64
N LEU A 195 19.54 9.70 -13.64
CA LEU A 195 18.48 10.56 -14.20
C LEU A 195 18.30 10.43 -15.73
N SER A 196 19.19 9.71 -16.41
CA SER A 196 19.07 9.34 -17.84
C SER A 196 18.02 8.24 -18.08
N ARG A 197 17.60 7.52 -17.04
CA ARG A 197 16.60 6.45 -17.08
C ARG A 197 15.38 6.85 -16.24
N PRO A 198 14.17 6.39 -16.61
CA PRO A 198 13.01 6.57 -15.75
C PRO A 198 13.24 5.89 -14.40
N ALA A 199 12.81 6.54 -13.33
CA ALA A 199 12.89 6.04 -11.96
C ALA A 199 11.54 6.22 -11.27
N VAL A 200 11.17 5.26 -10.43
CA VAL A 200 10.13 5.40 -9.42
C VAL A 200 10.82 5.46 -8.07
N VAL A 201 10.60 6.57 -7.38
CA VAL A 201 10.92 6.72 -5.97
C VAL A 201 9.64 6.45 -5.22
N PHE A 202 9.67 5.50 -4.30
CA PHE A 202 8.52 5.11 -3.50
C PHE A 202 8.91 5.10 -2.03
N THR A 203 8.04 5.69 -1.22
CA THR A 203 8.30 5.95 0.20
C THR A 203 7.08 5.54 1.01
N GLU A 204 7.31 4.72 2.01
CA GLU A 204 6.33 4.35 3.05
C GLU A 204 6.67 5.05 4.38
N SER A 205 7.58 6.03 4.30
CA SER A 205 8.21 6.69 5.45
C SER A 205 7.38 7.87 5.95
N PRO A 206 7.68 8.39 7.17
CA PRO A 206 7.07 9.60 7.70
C PRO A 206 7.13 10.78 6.72
N GLU A 207 6.12 11.66 6.79
CA GLU A 207 5.95 12.81 5.88
C GLU A 207 7.24 13.62 5.69
N GLU A 208 8.04 13.82 6.74
CA GLU A 208 9.30 14.58 6.67
C GLU A 208 10.33 13.95 5.72
N THR A 209 10.40 12.62 5.67
CA THR A 209 11.31 11.90 4.76
C THR A 209 10.81 12.01 3.33
N ALA A 210 9.50 11.82 3.13
CA ALA A 210 8.87 11.98 1.83
C ALA A 210 9.04 13.42 1.28
N ILE A 211 8.92 14.43 2.15
CA ILE A 211 9.19 15.83 1.80
C ILE A 211 10.64 15.98 1.34
N ALA A 212 11.63 15.54 2.12
CA ALA A 212 13.05 15.67 1.77
C ALA A 212 13.42 14.99 0.43
N GLU A 213 12.84 13.81 0.16
CA GLU A 213 13.00 13.11 -1.11
C GLU A 213 12.38 13.91 -2.27
N ALA A 214 11.17 14.44 -2.07
CA ALA A 214 10.51 15.30 -3.04
C ALA A 214 11.33 16.58 -3.31
N GLU A 215 11.84 17.25 -2.26
CA GLU A 215 12.69 18.44 -2.37
C GLU A 215 13.88 18.18 -3.32
N THR A 216 14.51 17.01 -3.15
CA THR A 216 15.65 16.56 -3.96
C THR A 216 15.26 16.37 -5.43
N LEU A 217 14.12 15.72 -5.70
CA LEU A 217 13.62 15.47 -7.07
C LEU A 217 13.22 16.76 -7.78
N PHE A 218 12.58 17.69 -7.08
CA PHE A 218 12.29 19.02 -7.62
C PHE A 218 13.57 19.75 -8.01
N GLY A 219 14.62 19.68 -7.18
CA GLY A 219 15.96 20.18 -7.51
C GLY A 219 16.46 19.71 -8.87
N HIS A 220 16.29 18.43 -9.18
CA HIS A 220 16.67 17.86 -10.49
C HIS A 220 15.80 18.37 -11.66
N LEU A 221 14.49 18.56 -11.45
CA LEU A 221 13.58 19.11 -12.46
C LEU A 221 13.96 20.54 -12.85
N LEU A 222 14.32 21.36 -11.87
CA LEU A 222 14.66 22.78 -12.06
C LEU A 222 16.02 22.97 -12.72
N ALA A 223 17.00 22.16 -12.30
CA ALA A 223 18.30 22.09 -12.94
C ALA A 223 18.20 21.56 -14.39
N GLY A 224 17.03 21.05 -14.80
CA GLY A 224 16.80 20.51 -16.13
C GLY A 224 17.38 19.13 -16.36
N LYS A 225 17.78 18.43 -15.30
CA LYS A 225 18.30 17.07 -15.37
C LYS A 225 17.19 16.07 -15.71
N VAL A 226 15.97 16.36 -15.29
CA VAL A 226 14.75 15.63 -15.70
C VAL A 226 13.73 16.57 -16.34
N ARG A 227 12.88 16.04 -17.21
CA ARG A 227 11.88 16.83 -17.97
C ARG A 227 10.49 16.83 -17.33
N LYS A 228 10.20 15.81 -16.53
CA LYS A 228 8.88 15.53 -15.95
C LYS A 228 9.11 14.87 -14.59
N LEU A 229 8.40 15.36 -13.59
CA LEU A 229 8.23 14.71 -12.30
C LEU A 229 6.75 14.37 -12.14
N VAL A 230 6.45 13.15 -11.71
CA VAL A 230 5.09 12.73 -11.36
C VAL A 230 5.12 12.34 -9.90
N ILE A 231 4.40 13.08 -9.08
CA ILE A 231 4.19 12.75 -7.68
C ILE A 231 2.79 12.16 -7.62
N ALA A 232 2.68 10.98 -7.05
CA ALA A 232 1.41 10.32 -6.88
C ALA A 232 1.25 9.89 -5.44
N ASP A 233 0.03 9.98 -4.94
CA ASP A 233 -0.32 9.33 -3.70
C ASP A 233 -0.76 7.88 -3.97
N GLU A 234 -1.15 7.23 -2.88
CA GLU A 234 -1.73 5.88 -2.84
C GLU A 234 -3.12 5.75 -3.49
N SER A 235 -3.85 6.86 -3.73
CA SER A 235 -5.11 6.85 -4.53
C SER A 235 -4.85 6.59 -6.00
N GLY A 236 -3.65 6.94 -6.45
CA GLY A 236 -3.35 7.09 -7.87
C GLY A 236 -3.59 8.50 -8.40
N ASP A 237 -4.04 9.43 -7.58
CA ASP A 237 -4.04 10.87 -7.86
C ASP A 237 -2.59 11.29 -8.03
N SER A 238 -2.37 12.13 -9.04
CA SER A 238 -1.01 12.51 -9.37
C SER A 238 -0.91 13.93 -9.87
N LEU A 239 0.12 14.60 -9.38
CA LEU A 239 0.54 15.90 -9.85
C LEU A 239 1.73 15.74 -10.79
N VAL A 240 1.61 16.38 -11.96
CA VAL A 240 2.60 16.30 -13.02
C VAL A 240 3.29 17.64 -13.19
N TYR A 241 4.55 17.71 -12.78
CA TYR A 241 5.37 18.91 -12.91
C TYR A 241 6.28 18.82 -14.13
N LYS A 242 6.24 19.87 -14.97
CA LYS A 242 7.11 20.04 -16.14
C LYS A 242 7.86 21.37 -16.02
N ARG A 243 9.15 21.39 -16.34
CA ARG A 243 10.04 22.55 -16.21
C ARG A 243 9.47 23.92 -16.65
N PRO A 244 8.74 24.07 -17.77
CA PRO A 244 8.22 25.38 -18.20
C PRO A 244 7.12 25.96 -17.30
N LEU A 245 6.42 25.12 -16.53
CA LEU A 245 5.28 25.51 -15.68
C LEU A 245 5.72 26.00 -14.30
N VAL A 246 6.99 25.79 -13.97
CA VAL A 246 7.53 25.97 -12.63
C VAL A 246 7.96 27.43 -12.43
N TYR A 247 8.21 28.22 -13.48
CA TYR A 247 8.86 29.53 -13.39
C TYR A 247 8.15 30.70 -12.63
N PRO A 248 6.80 30.79 -12.49
CA PRO A 248 6.20 31.98 -11.85
C PRO A 248 6.18 31.98 -10.31
N PHE A 249 6.30 30.83 -9.64
CA PHE A 249 6.01 30.69 -8.19
C PHE A 249 7.27 30.63 -7.27
N TRP A 250 8.45 30.93 -7.81
CA TRP A 250 9.76 30.53 -7.26
C TRP A 250 10.46 31.50 -6.30
N ARG A 251 9.70 32.22 -5.45
CA ARG A 251 10.32 33.04 -4.40
C ARG A 251 10.39 32.31 -3.06
N LYS A 252 11.62 31.89 -2.76
CA LYS A 252 12.27 31.39 -1.52
C LYS A 252 11.54 30.40 -0.59
N ASP A 253 10.25 30.54 -0.31
CA ASP A 253 9.55 29.69 0.68
C ASP A 253 8.22 29.12 0.18
N GLY A 254 7.72 29.56 -0.99
CA GLY A 254 6.36 29.23 -1.44
C GLY A 254 6.13 27.81 -1.96
N TRP A 255 7.16 27.12 -2.45
CA TRP A 255 6.99 25.76 -2.99
C TRP A 255 6.98 24.70 -1.88
N ARG A 256 7.75 24.92 -0.81
CA ARG A 256 7.78 24.01 0.34
C ARG A 256 6.46 24.07 1.09
N SER A 257 5.88 25.26 1.27
CA SER A 257 4.54 25.40 1.83
C SER A 257 3.45 24.86 0.91
N LEU A 258 3.59 24.98 -0.42
CA LEU A 258 2.70 24.32 -1.39
C LEU A 258 2.81 22.80 -1.27
N LEU A 259 4.02 22.25 -1.25
CA LEU A 259 4.28 20.81 -1.14
C LEU A 259 3.83 20.26 0.22
N GLU A 260 4.12 20.97 1.31
CA GLU A 260 3.66 20.65 2.66
C GLU A 260 2.13 20.72 2.74
N ALA A 261 1.49 21.73 2.13
CA ALA A 261 0.03 21.81 2.05
C ALA A 261 -0.58 20.71 1.16
N GLU A 262 0.07 20.39 0.05
CA GLU A 262 -0.30 19.35 -0.90
C GLU A 262 -0.22 17.95 -0.24
N ILE A 263 0.89 17.67 0.44
CA ILE A 263 1.11 16.44 1.22
C ILE A 263 0.15 16.37 2.41
N ALA A 264 0.01 17.45 3.20
CA ALA A 264 -0.87 17.49 4.37
C ALA A 264 -2.37 17.43 4.00
N ALA A 265 -2.75 17.88 2.80
CA ALA A 265 -4.13 17.81 2.32
C ALA A 265 -4.50 16.46 1.69
N GLY A 266 -3.59 15.48 1.62
CA GLY A 266 -3.82 14.26 0.86
C GLY A 266 -4.07 14.51 -0.64
N LEU A 267 -3.53 15.64 -1.14
CA LEU A 267 -3.54 16.14 -2.53
C LEU A 267 -4.91 16.54 -3.16
N LEU A 268 -5.71 17.30 -2.39
CA LEU A 268 -6.93 18.08 -2.70
C LEU A 268 -8.28 17.32 -2.76
N ASN A 269 -9.11 17.60 -1.75
CA ASN A 269 -10.58 17.56 -1.86
C ASN A 269 -11.07 18.60 -2.89
N GLU A 270 -12.17 18.25 -3.57
CA GLU A 270 -12.84 18.86 -4.73
C GLU A 270 -13.21 20.38 -4.71
N GLN A 271 -12.66 21.25 -3.86
CA GLN A 271 -13.15 22.65 -3.76
C GLN A 271 -12.30 23.77 -4.38
N ASP A 272 -11.06 23.53 -4.83
CA ASP A 272 -10.20 24.59 -5.38
C ASP A 272 -9.93 24.48 -6.89
N MET A 273 -10.97 24.20 -7.67
CA MET A 273 -11.02 24.49 -9.11
C MET A 273 -12.16 25.45 -9.44
N MET A 274 -11.96 26.73 -9.13
CA MET A 274 -12.55 27.86 -9.84
C MET A 274 -11.54 28.99 -10.02
#